data_AF-A0A522S6Z0-F1
#
_entry.id   AF-A0A522S6Z0-F1
#
_cell.length_a   1.000
_cell.length_b   1.000
_cell.length_c   1.000
_cell.angle_alpha   90.00
_cell.angle_beta   90.00
_cell.angle_gamma   90.00
#
_symmetry.space_group_name_H-M   'P 1'
#
loop_
_entity.id
_entity.type
_entity.pdbx_description
1 polymer ?
#
loop_
_entity_poly.entity_id
_entity_poly.type
_entity_poly.pdbx_seq_one_letter_code
_entity_poly.pdbx_strand_id
1 'polypeptide(L)'
;VAQDWSNGNVGMMGISWGGFNCLQVAALKPPALKAVISIASTVDRYNDDIHYKNGAHLSAQMSWAATMSAYQSRPPDPELVGERWLAMWQDRLENEPFFMQEWLSHQRRDAFWRHGSICEDFDAFPVPALVIAGWADGYRNTPLNMVTGMPDRAWTLVGPWVHKYPHFAYPRPRADFHAEAIAWWRRWLCGEKNAVEETPHVRAYILDGPRPGLWREADPGYWIAKNRWEAPKPLTLTIGAAGGLERDPAGQAAGHALLRSPLDTGTGAGEFFTLKPDSEMAGDQRGDDAGSLVFDSAALVEDCVILGRPVVALTVSSDTPLANLAARLVDVHPDGTATRVAYGVLNLAHRHGNAEPQPLEPGVPTDITLVLDACGYRFQPGHLIRLSLSSAYWPIILPPPFNATMEIDLDTMELQLPLLGSHRRIEVPEPSNPDPLPKYETLVEGSSGRSVEHDLREGVTRYRVNEDTGLNRHPGNGLSTRDIREEVWSITLDDPLSVTARIEWTCMTEREGWQARTHIVSTLSCTAAEWVISERIEAFRDGRSIFSRERKASVRRDHM
;
A
#
# COMPACT_ATOMS: atom_id res chain seq x y z
N VAL A 1 28.78 17.88 9.67
CA VAL A 1 27.94 18.94 10.30
C VAL A 1 28.90 19.92 10.94
N ALA A 2 29.08 21.09 10.32
CA ALA A 2 30.12 22.07 10.68
C ALA A 2 29.57 23.51 10.76
N GLN A 3 28.25 23.65 10.82
CA GLN A 3 27.58 24.94 10.91
C GLN A 3 27.45 25.35 12.37
N ASP A 4 27.72 26.62 12.69
CA ASP A 4 27.78 27.10 14.08
C ASP A 4 26.44 26.99 14.84
N TRP A 5 25.33 26.87 14.12
CA TRP A 5 23.99 26.68 14.70
C TRP A 5 23.64 25.22 15.00
N SER A 6 24.54 24.26 14.73
CA SER A 6 24.30 22.84 14.95
C SER A 6 25.17 22.28 16.07
N ASN A 7 24.58 21.47 16.95
CA ASN A 7 25.30 20.71 17.98
C ASN A 7 25.97 19.43 17.44
N GLY A 8 25.94 19.19 16.12
CA GLY A 8 26.53 18.01 15.48
C GLY A 8 25.66 16.75 15.48
N ASN A 9 24.53 16.74 16.20
CA ASN A 9 23.58 15.63 16.21
C ASN A 9 22.42 15.92 15.26
N VAL A 10 22.18 15.01 14.32
CA VAL A 10 21.13 15.13 13.30
C VAL A 10 20.10 14.03 13.51
N GLY A 11 18.83 14.38 13.35
CA GLY A 11 17.72 13.44 13.22
C GLY A 11 17.09 13.59 11.83
N MET A 12 16.48 12.52 11.33
CA MET A 12 15.71 12.55 10.09
C MET A 12 14.30 12.02 10.33
N MET A 13 13.31 12.68 9.73
CA MET A 13 11.95 12.16 9.68
C MET A 13 11.25 12.43 8.37
N GLY A 14 10.26 11.61 8.07
CA GLY A 14 9.36 11.83 6.96
C GLY A 14 8.27 10.77 6.90
N ILE A 15 7.27 11.07 6.09
CA ILE A 15 6.22 10.14 5.70
C ILE A 15 6.50 9.62 4.28
N SER A 16 6.11 8.38 3.99
CA SER A 16 6.17 7.84 2.63
C SER A 16 7.59 7.85 2.07
N TRP A 17 7.80 8.49 0.92
CA TRP A 17 9.12 8.76 0.34
C TRP A 17 10.14 9.31 1.35
N GLY A 18 9.74 10.31 2.14
CA GLY A 18 10.58 10.85 3.20
C GLY A 18 10.90 9.81 4.28
N GLY A 19 9.94 8.92 4.59
CA GLY A 19 10.11 7.81 5.52
C GLY A 19 11.12 6.77 5.05
N PHE A 20 11.08 6.35 3.77
CA PHE A 20 12.09 5.43 3.19
C PHE A 20 13.48 6.05 3.28
N ASN A 21 13.61 7.31 2.86
CA ASN A 21 14.90 8.00 2.81
C ASN A 21 15.54 8.10 4.21
N CYS A 22 14.74 8.27 5.26
CA CYS A 22 15.26 8.26 6.63
C CYS A 22 15.90 6.91 6.99
N LEU A 23 15.24 5.81 6.64
CA LEU A 23 15.75 4.45 6.90
C LEU A 23 16.99 4.15 6.03
N GLN A 24 16.93 4.49 4.74
CA GLN A 24 18.03 4.25 3.81
C GLN A 24 19.28 5.06 4.17
N VAL A 25 19.12 6.36 4.50
CA VAL A 25 20.26 7.18 4.94
C VAL A 25 20.83 6.68 6.26
N ALA A 26 19.99 6.21 7.19
CA ALA A 26 20.47 5.57 8.42
C ALA A 26 21.29 4.31 8.15
N ALA A 27 20.91 3.48 7.17
CA ALA A 27 21.67 2.31 6.75
C ALA A 27 23.06 2.67 6.15
N LEU A 28 23.24 3.90 5.64
CA LEU A 28 24.55 4.42 5.20
C LEU A 28 25.46 4.89 6.36
N LYS A 29 24.98 4.82 7.60
CA LYS A 29 25.73 5.07 8.84
C LYS A 29 26.45 6.44 8.92
N PRO A 30 25.84 7.57 8.48
CA PRO A 30 26.47 8.88 8.64
C PRO A 30 26.71 9.18 10.13
N PRO A 31 27.95 9.48 10.57
CA PRO A 31 28.27 9.59 11.99
C PRO A 31 27.45 10.62 12.78
N ALA A 32 26.93 11.64 12.10
CA ALA A 32 26.12 12.69 12.71
C ALA A 32 24.65 12.29 12.95
N LEU A 33 24.12 11.30 12.24
CA LEU A 33 22.73 10.86 12.40
C LEU A 33 22.61 10.02 13.67
N LYS A 34 21.68 10.38 14.57
CA LYS A 34 21.57 9.76 15.89
C LYS A 34 20.27 8.99 16.12
N ALA A 35 19.20 9.32 15.40
CA ALA A 35 17.94 8.59 15.41
C ALA A 35 17.08 9.00 14.22
N VAL A 36 16.07 8.19 13.90
CA VAL A 36 15.09 8.47 12.84
C VAL A 36 13.65 8.27 13.30
N ILE A 37 12.72 8.98 12.67
CA ILE A 37 11.28 8.70 12.74
C ILE A 37 10.80 8.40 11.32
N SER A 38 10.36 7.18 11.05
CA SER A 38 9.90 6.75 9.74
C SER A 38 8.41 6.47 9.79
N ILE A 39 7.63 7.12 8.91
CA ILE A 39 6.16 7.06 8.95
C ILE A 39 5.67 6.54 7.60
N ALA A 40 4.75 5.57 7.61
CA ALA A 40 4.12 4.96 6.44
C ALA A 40 5.17 4.68 5.35
N SER A 41 6.16 3.85 5.67
CA SER A 41 7.34 3.59 4.86
C SER A 41 7.59 2.09 4.71
N THR A 42 8.53 1.67 3.87
CA THR A 42 8.90 0.28 3.59
C THR A 42 10.33 -0.04 3.95
N VAL A 43 10.56 -1.30 4.33
CA VAL A 43 11.89 -1.91 4.47
C VAL A 43 12.29 -2.72 3.21
N ASP A 44 11.33 -3.02 2.34
CA ASP A 44 11.47 -3.86 1.16
C ASP A 44 10.80 -3.17 -0.05
N ARG A 45 11.64 -2.60 -0.93
CA ARG A 45 11.18 -1.83 -2.10
C ARG A 45 10.55 -2.68 -3.20
N TYR A 46 10.66 -4.01 -3.15
CA TYR A 46 10.05 -4.90 -4.14
C TYR A 46 8.73 -5.50 -3.67
N ASN A 47 8.64 -6.01 -2.43
CA ASN A 47 7.45 -6.76 -1.98
C ASN A 47 6.41 -5.90 -1.25
N ASP A 48 6.80 -4.70 -0.83
CA ASP A 48 6.01 -3.87 0.07
C ASP A 48 6.11 -2.40 -0.35
N ASP A 49 5.91 -2.16 -1.64
CA ASP A 49 5.93 -0.84 -2.29
C ASP A 49 4.96 -0.80 -3.48
N ILE A 50 4.76 0.36 -4.10
CA ILE A 50 3.87 0.58 -5.26
C ILE A 50 4.12 -0.34 -6.48
N HIS A 51 5.25 -1.06 -6.56
CA HIS A 51 5.68 -1.75 -7.79
C HIS A 51 5.15 -3.17 -7.87
N TYR A 52 5.60 -4.00 -6.92
CA TYR A 52 5.32 -5.41 -6.89
C TYR A 52 4.90 -5.83 -5.48
N LYS A 53 4.21 -6.97 -5.38
CA LYS A 53 3.89 -7.62 -4.11
C LYS A 53 4.01 -9.13 -4.30
N ASN A 54 5.11 -9.72 -3.80
CA ASN A 54 5.46 -11.13 -4.01
C ASN A 54 5.37 -11.54 -5.49
N GLY A 55 5.99 -10.74 -6.36
CA GLY A 55 6.01 -10.96 -7.80
C GLY A 55 4.71 -10.64 -8.54
N ALA A 56 3.65 -10.17 -7.87
CA ALA A 56 2.44 -9.68 -8.53
C ALA A 56 2.60 -8.19 -8.88
N HIS A 57 2.17 -7.77 -10.08
CA HIS A 57 2.26 -6.38 -10.55
C HIS A 57 1.14 -5.52 -9.97
N LEU A 58 1.48 -4.48 -9.20
CA LEU A 58 0.52 -3.53 -8.69
C LEU A 58 0.18 -2.47 -9.74
N SER A 59 -1.12 -2.19 -9.96
CA SER A 59 -1.55 -1.05 -10.78
C SER A 59 -1.05 0.30 -10.25
N ALA A 60 -0.81 0.37 -8.94
CA ALA A 60 -0.20 1.51 -8.26
C ALA A 60 1.13 1.94 -8.91
N GLN A 61 1.87 1.02 -9.54
CA GLN A 61 3.11 1.34 -10.26
C GLN A 61 2.85 2.38 -11.36
N MET A 62 1.79 2.18 -12.16
CA MET A 62 1.43 3.11 -13.21
C MET A 62 0.85 4.42 -12.65
N SER A 63 -0.06 4.34 -11.68
CA SER A 63 -0.64 5.55 -11.08
C SER A 63 0.44 6.44 -10.46
N TRP A 64 1.48 5.86 -9.86
CA TRP A 64 2.60 6.62 -9.34
C TRP A 64 3.58 7.08 -10.40
N ALA A 65 3.81 6.31 -11.48
CA ALA A 65 4.62 6.78 -12.61
C ALA A 65 3.99 8.04 -13.22
N ALA A 66 2.68 8.02 -13.46
CA ALA A 66 1.94 9.18 -13.96
C ALA A 66 1.97 10.36 -12.97
N THR A 67 1.88 10.10 -11.66
CA THR A 67 2.00 11.15 -10.65
C THR A 67 3.41 11.76 -10.61
N MET A 68 4.45 10.94 -10.74
CA MET A 68 5.84 11.43 -10.81
C MET A 68 6.03 12.33 -12.03
N SER A 69 5.52 11.92 -13.19
CA SER A 69 5.55 12.72 -14.41
C SER A 69 4.77 14.04 -14.26
N ALA A 70 3.62 14.00 -13.60
CA ALA A 70 2.84 15.21 -13.34
C ALA A 70 3.57 16.18 -12.41
N TYR A 71 4.11 15.70 -11.29
CA TYR A 71 4.73 16.55 -10.27
C TYR A 71 6.08 17.10 -10.72
N GLN A 72 6.89 16.29 -11.40
CA GLN A 72 8.20 16.72 -11.91
C GLN A 72 8.07 17.58 -13.16
N SER A 73 6.94 17.60 -13.86
CA SER A 73 6.71 18.57 -14.94
C SER A 73 6.47 20.02 -14.49
N ARG A 74 6.25 20.28 -13.19
CA ARG A 74 5.84 21.61 -12.69
C ARG A 74 6.94 22.66 -12.84
N PRO A 75 6.61 23.93 -13.13
CA PRO A 75 7.58 25.01 -13.19
C PRO A 75 8.13 25.35 -11.78
N PRO A 76 9.38 25.86 -11.68
CA PRO A 76 9.80 26.60 -10.49
C PRO A 76 9.08 27.95 -10.41
N ASP A 77 8.90 28.47 -9.19
CA ASP A 77 8.28 29.79 -8.98
C ASP A 77 9.22 30.92 -9.47
N PRO A 78 8.78 31.76 -10.43
CA PRO A 78 9.57 32.89 -10.94
C PRO A 78 10.01 33.87 -9.86
N GLU A 79 9.23 34.08 -8.79
CA GLU A 79 9.63 34.97 -7.69
C GLU A 79 10.80 34.40 -6.86
N LEU A 80 10.98 33.08 -6.84
CA LEU A 80 12.04 32.43 -6.08
C LEU A 80 13.35 32.32 -6.88
N VAL A 81 13.27 32.05 -8.18
CA VAL A 81 14.46 31.77 -9.02
C VAL A 81 14.77 32.83 -10.07
N GLY A 82 13.92 33.86 -10.20
CA GLY A 82 14.05 34.96 -11.14
C GLY A 82 13.98 34.51 -12.61
N GLU A 83 14.62 35.26 -13.51
CA GLU A 83 14.60 35.04 -14.96
C GLU A 83 15.04 33.64 -15.42
N ARG A 84 15.72 32.88 -14.56
CA ARG A 84 16.15 31.50 -14.86
C ARG A 84 15.00 30.49 -14.84
N TRP A 85 13.83 30.85 -14.31
CA TRP A 85 12.72 29.92 -14.11
C TRP A 85 12.30 29.18 -15.39
N LEU A 86 12.28 29.88 -16.53
CA LEU A 86 11.84 29.31 -17.79
C LEU A 86 12.86 28.30 -18.33
N ALA A 87 14.15 28.64 -18.28
CA ALA A 87 15.22 27.74 -18.69
C ALA A 87 15.27 26.48 -17.80
N MET A 88 15.10 26.65 -16.48
CA MET A 88 15.00 25.54 -15.54
C MET A 88 13.77 24.65 -15.81
N TRP A 89 12.65 25.26 -16.20
CA TRP A 89 11.44 24.52 -16.53
C TRP A 89 11.59 23.73 -17.83
N GLN A 90 12.17 24.33 -18.87
CA GLN A 90 12.46 23.64 -20.13
C GLN A 90 13.42 22.46 -19.92
N ASP A 91 14.52 22.67 -19.19
CA ASP A 91 15.49 21.61 -18.86
C ASP A 91 14.81 20.44 -18.12
N ARG A 92 13.94 20.74 -17.16
CA ARG A 92 13.15 19.75 -16.43
C ARG A 92 12.20 18.96 -17.35
N LEU A 93 11.44 19.63 -18.20
CA LEU A 93 10.51 19.01 -19.14
C LEU A 93 11.24 18.12 -20.17
N GLU A 94 12.42 18.54 -20.61
CA GLU A 94 13.26 17.79 -21.56
C GLU A 94 13.84 16.52 -20.93
N ASN A 95 14.32 16.61 -19.68
CA ASN A 95 15.13 15.57 -19.04
C ASN A 95 14.39 14.69 -18.03
N GLU A 96 13.09 14.91 -17.81
CA GLU A 96 12.29 14.07 -16.92
C GLU A 96 12.32 12.58 -17.33
N PRO A 97 12.58 11.63 -16.41
CA PRO A 97 12.64 10.19 -16.70
C PRO A 97 11.33 9.63 -17.25
N PHE A 98 11.39 8.48 -17.95
CA PHE A 98 10.20 7.70 -18.29
C PHE A 98 9.99 6.61 -17.23
N PHE A 99 9.44 6.99 -16.06
CA PHE A 99 9.40 6.15 -14.86
C PHE A 99 8.81 4.75 -15.09
N MET A 100 7.71 4.65 -15.85
CA MET A 100 7.10 3.35 -16.11
C MET A 100 8.02 2.42 -16.90
N GLN A 101 8.78 2.94 -17.87
CA GLN A 101 9.74 2.13 -18.63
C GLN A 101 10.87 1.60 -17.74
N GLU A 102 11.42 2.47 -16.90
CA GLU A 102 12.49 2.12 -15.96
C GLU A 102 12.01 1.02 -15.00
N TRP A 103 10.87 1.22 -14.34
CA TRP A 103 10.40 0.28 -13.34
C TRP A 103 9.97 -1.06 -13.94
N LEU A 104 9.35 -1.08 -15.13
CA LEU A 104 9.05 -2.32 -15.84
C LEU A 104 10.29 -3.08 -16.32
N SER A 105 11.44 -2.42 -16.43
CA SER A 105 12.69 -3.12 -16.75
C SER A 105 13.23 -3.96 -15.57
N HIS A 106 12.67 -3.77 -14.38
CA HIS A 106 13.07 -4.41 -13.13
C HIS A 106 11.95 -5.32 -12.57
N GLN A 107 11.43 -6.25 -13.36
CA GLN A 107 10.33 -7.16 -12.95
C GLN A 107 10.75 -8.23 -11.92
N ARG A 108 12.05 -8.51 -11.76
CA ARG A 108 12.61 -9.41 -10.72
C ARG A 108 13.18 -8.60 -9.56
N ARG A 109 13.35 -9.23 -8.39
CA ARG A 109 14.10 -8.64 -7.27
C ARG A 109 15.61 -8.63 -7.54
N ASP A 110 16.05 -7.70 -8.37
CA ASP A 110 17.45 -7.52 -8.75
C ASP A 110 18.20 -6.49 -7.88
N ALA A 111 19.33 -5.97 -8.37
CA ALA A 111 20.14 -4.98 -7.66
C ALA A 111 19.41 -3.64 -7.45
N PHE A 112 18.49 -3.25 -8.35
CA PHE A 112 17.74 -2.01 -8.25
C PHE A 112 16.90 -1.98 -6.97
N TRP A 113 16.16 -3.05 -6.70
CA TRP A 113 15.31 -3.15 -5.51
C TRP A 113 16.09 -3.39 -4.22
N ARG A 114 17.13 -4.24 -4.28
CA ARG A 114 17.98 -4.53 -3.12
C ARG A 114 18.69 -3.27 -2.62
N HIS A 115 19.16 -2.42 -3.53
CA HIS A 115 19.82 -1.15 -3.16
C HIS A 115 18.98 -0.27 -2.25
N GLY A 116 17.66 -0.19 -2.50
CA GLY A 116 16.75 0.64 -1.72
C GLY A 116 16.11 -0.06 -0.51
N SER A 117 16.41 -1.33 -0.26
CA SER A 117 15.78 -2.14 0.80
C SER A 117 16.69 -2.24 2.01
N ILE A 118 16.20 -1.86 3.20
CA ILE A 118 17.00 -1.98 4.43
C ILE A 118 16.88 -3.37 5.08
N CYS A 119 15.90 -4.18 4.65
CA CYS A 119 15.76 -5.55 5.12
C CYS A 119 16.91 -6.49 4.70
N GLU A 120 17.82 -6.02 3.84
CA GLU A 120 19.02 -6.76 3.43
C GLU A 120 20.00 -6.96 4.60
N ASP A 121 20.06 -6.02 5.56
CA ASP A 121 20.93 -6.11 6.73
C ASP A 121 20.41 -5.22 7.87
N PHE A 122 19.51 -5.79 8.68
CA PHE A 122 18.97 -5.11 9.85
C PHE A 122 20.01 -4.92 10.97
N ASP A 123 20.94 -5.86 11.14
CA ASP A 123 21.96 -5.82 12.20
C ASP A 123 22.92 -4.63 12.03
N ALA A 124 23.21 -4.26 10.78
CA ALA A 124 24.02 -3.12 10.44
C ALA A 124 23.38 -1.75 10.77
N PHE A 125 22.08 -1.68 10.99
CA PHE A 125 21.38 -0.40 11.18
C PHE A 125 21.76 0.26 12.52
N PRO A 126 22.45 1.41 12.53
CA PRO A 126 23.26 1.83 13.67
C PRO A 126 22.51 2.67 14.72
N VAL A 127 21.31 3.15 14.41
CA VAL A 127 20.59 4.15 15.22
C VAL A 127 19.19 3.69 15.64
N PRO A 128 18.63 4.22 16.73
CA PRO A 128 17.23 4.03 17.08
C PRO A 128 16.28 4.52 15.98
N ALA A 129 15.19 3.78 15.78
CA ALA A 129 14.13 4.11 14.82
C ALA A 129 12.75 4.03 15.48
N LEU A 130 11.99 5.13 15.43
CA LEU A 130 10.55 5.11 15.69
C LEU A 130 9.82 4.93 14.36
N VAL A 131 9.07 3.85 14.22
CA VAL A 131 8.42 3.42 12.98
C VAL A 131 6.91 3.44 13.17
N ILE A 132 6.22 4.24 12.36
CA ILE A 132 4.81 4.52 12.52
C ILE A 132 4.08 4.14 11.24
N ALA A 133 2.96 3.44 11.32
CA ALA A 133 2.08 3.20 10.16
C ALA A 133 0.62 3.11 10.62
N GLY A 134 -0.29 2.84 9.69
CA GLY A 134 -1.68 2.57 10.01
C GLY A 134 -2.21 1.31 9.33
N TRP A 135 -3.25 0.70 9.90
CA TRP A 135 -3.84 -0.52 9.35
C TRP A 135 -4.63 -0.30 8.06
N ALA A 136 -5.01 0.93 7.74
CA ALA A 136 -5.63 1.26 6.46
C ALA A 136 -4.60 1.68 5.39
N ASP A 137 -3.31 1.75 5.74
CA ASP A 137 -2.21 2.13 4.85
C ASP A 137 -1.63 0.93 4.08
N GLY A 138 -0.97 1.19 2.94
CA GLY A 138 -0.27 0.19 2.15
C GLY A 138 1.01 -0.32 2.82
N TYR A 139 1.67 0.49 3.67
CA TYR A 139 2.94 0.14 4.31
C TYR A 139 2.79 -0.44 5.74
N ARG A 140 1.64 -1.07 6.01
CA ARG A 140 1.30 -1.57 7.36
C ARG A 140 2.23 -2.68 7.88
N ASN A 141 3.02 -3.32 7.02
CA ASN A 141 3.93 -4.40 7.39
C ASN A 141 5.21 -3.91 8.06
N THR A 142 5.68 -2.71 7.70
CA THR A 142 6.99 -2.18 8.10
C THR A 142 7.21 -2.09 9.60
N PRO A 143 6.25 -1.60 10.42
CA PRO A 143 6.45 -1.59 11.86
C PRO A 143 6.82 -2.97 12.42
N LEU A 144 6.06 -4.02 12.08
CA LEU A 144 6.33 -5.38 12.57
C LEU A 144 7.63 -5.97 12.00
N ASN A 145 7.94 -5.69 10.74
CA ASN A 145 9.23 -6.09 10.16
C ASN A 145 10.40 -5.45 10.91
N MET A 146 10.29 -4.18 11.30
CA MET A 146 11.33 -3.44 12.01
C MET A 146 11.58 -3.95 13.43
N VAL A 147 10.53 -4.22 14.22
CA VAL A 147 10.71 -4.79 15.58
C VAL A 147 11.09 -6.26 15.56
N THR A 148 10.84 -6.97 14.46
CA THR A 148 11.37 -8.33 14.25
C THR A 148 12.85 -8.30 13.89
N GLY A 149 13.24 -7.43 12.94
CA GLY A 149 14.62 -7.33 12.47
C GLY A 149 15.57 -6.61 13.42
N MET A 150 15.09 -5.63 14.19
CA MET A 150 15.91 -4.80 15.08
C MET A 150 15.24 -4.61 16.46
N PRO A 151 15.03 -5.70 17.22
CA PRO A 151 14.21 -5.70 18.43
C PRO A 151 14.70 -4.75 19.53
N ASP A 152 15.98 -4.40 19.55
CA ASP A 152 16.59 -3.49 20.55
C ASP A 152 16.66 -2.02 20.10
N ARG A 153 16.37 -1.73 18.83
CA ARG A 153 16.54 -0.38 18.24
C ARG A 153 15.29 0.15 17.55
N ALA A 154 14.26 -0.68 17.35
CA ALA A 154 13.00 -0.26 16.76
C ALA A 154 11.90 -0.09 17.81
N TRP A 155 11.17 1.02 17.71
CA TRP A 155 9.92 1.28 18.41
C TRP A 155 8.82 1.46 17.39
N THR A 156 7.62 0.95 17.68
CA THR A 156 6.50 0.99 16.74
C THR A 156 5.26 1.59 17.34
N LEU A 157 4.54 2.33 16.49
CA LEU A 157 3.21 2.84 16.77
C LEU A 157 2.32 2.59 15.54
N VAL A 158 1.34 1.71 15.68
CA VAL A 158 0.42 1.38 14.57
C VAL A 158 -1.01 1.68 14.95
N GLY A 159 -1.62 2.65 14.28
CA GLY A 159 -3.02 3.04 14.50
C GLY A 159 -3.97 2.53 13.42
N PRO A 160 -5.25 2.91 13.45
CA PRO A 160 -6.23 2.55 12.41
C PRO A 160 -6.01 3.29 11.08
N TRP A 161 -5.01 4.17 11.01
CA TRP A 161 -4.90 5.26 10.05
C TRP A 161 -4.69 4.86 8.59
N VAL A 162 -5.15 5.73 7.70
CA VAL A 162 -4.74 5.84 6.30
C VAL A 162 -3.33 6.46 6.19
N HIS A 163 -2.80 6.65 4.97
CA HIS A 163 -1.45 7.14 4.65
C HIS A 163 -1.24 8.64 5.04
N LYS A 164 -1.29 8.95 6.33
CA LYS A 164 -1.18 10.30 6.91
C LYS A 164 -0.40 10.29 8.23
N TYR A 165 -0.01 11.48 8.70
CA TYR A 165 0.57 11.60 10.03
C TYR A 165 -0.49 11.36 11.12
N PRO A 166 -0.17 10.66 12.22
CA PRO A 166 -1.15 10.24 13.23
C PRO A 166 -1.98 11.36 13.87
N HIS A 167 -1.46 12.59 13.92
CA HIS A 167 -2.11 13.72 14.58
C HIS A 167 -3.21 14.39 13.75
N PHE A 168 -3.36 14.03 12.47
CA PHE A 168 -4.50 14.45 11.65
C PHE A 168 -5.05 13.34 10.75
N ALA A 169 -4.60 12.11 10.96
CA ALA A 169 -5.09 10.97 10.20
C ALA A 169 -6.52 10.57 10.60
N TYR A 170 -7.13 9.82 9.70
CA TYR A 170 -8.37 9.08 9.88
C TYR A 170 -8.14 7.62 9.48
N PRO A 171 -9.00 6.68 9.88
CA PRO A 171 -10.02 6.80 10.93
C PRO A 171 -9.41 7.17 12.29
N ARG A 172 -10.21 7.73 13.18
CA ARG A 172 -9.86 7.92 14.60
C ARG A 172 -9.82 6.58 15.36
N PRO A 173 -9.17 6.50 16.55
CA PRO A 173 -8.49 7.58 17.29
C PRO A 173 -7.19 8.03 16.64
N ARG A 174 -6.84 9.30 16.83
CA ARG A 174 -5.53 9.86 16.43
C ARG A 174 -4.47 9.56 17.48
N ALA A 175 -3.24 9.97 17.21
CA ALA A 175 -2.18 10.01 18.22
C ALA A 175 -1.46 11.37 18.19
N ASP A 176 -1.06 11.87 19.35
CA ASP A 176 -0.25 13.08 19.50
C ASP A 176 1.19 12.84 19.01
N PHE A 177 1.34 12.84 17.69
CA PHE A 177 2.61 12.68 17.01
C PHE A 177 3.65 13.74 17.42
N HIS A 178 3.21 14.97 17.71
CA HIS A 178 4.15 16.04 18.08
C HIS A 178 4.79 15.76 19.42
N ALA A 179 4.02 15.32 20.43
CA ALA A 179 4.57 14.92 21.72
C ALA A 179 5.55 13.73 21.57
N GLU A 180 5.17 12.72 20.79
CA GLU A 180 6.03 11.56 20.49
C GLU A 180 7.36 11.99 19.86
N ALA A 181 7.32 12.81 18.81
CA ALA A 181 8.51 13.26 18.10
C ALA A 181 9.39 14.15 18.97
N ILE A 182 8.82 15.10 19.73
CA ILE A 182 9.58 15.98 20.62
C ILE A 182 10.32 15.17 21.70
N ALA A 183 9.64 14.21 22.33
CA ALA A 183 10.26 13.34 23.33
C ALA A 183 11.40 12.51 22.71
N TRP A 184 11.17 11.95 21.53
CA TRP A 184 12.18 11.20 20.78
C TRP A 184 13.43 12.04 20.48
N TRP A 185 13.26 13.25 19.96
CA TRP A 185 14.38 14.12 19.61
C TRP A 185 15.15 14.63 20.83
N ARG A 186 14.46 14.99 21.92
CA ARG A 186 15.13 15.36 23.18
C ARG A 186 16.01 14.23 23.70
N ARG A 187 15.55 12.98 23.59
CA ARG A 187 16.35 11.83 24.02
C ARG A 187 17.63 11.66 23.19
N TRP A 188 17.49 11.62 21.88
CA TRP A 188 18.56 11.17 20.98
C TRP A 188 19.44 12.28 20.41
N LEU A 189 18.93 13.50 20.29
CA LEU A 189 19.68 14.65 19.76
C LEU A 189 20.23 15.55 20.87
N CYS A 190 19.51 15.64 22.00
CA CYS A 190 19.92 16.47 23.15
C CYS A 190 20.52 15.65 24.31
N GLY A 191 20.39 14.32 24.29
CA GLY A 191 20.91 13.45 25.36
C GLY A 191 20.10 13.50 26.66
N GLU A 192 18.88 14.05 26.64
CA GLU A 192 18.02 14.16 27.82
C GLU A 192 17.47 12.78 28.22
N LYS A 193 17.60 12.40 29.49
CA LYS A 193 16.89 11.22 30.01
C LYS A 193 15.40 11.53 30.10
N ASN A 194 14.57 10.69 29.48
CA ASN A 194 13.12 10.85 29.47
C ASN A 194 12.41 9.49 29.27
N ALA A 195 11.07 9.53 29.22
CA ALA A 195 10.23 8.34 29.17
C ALA A 195 10.38 7.49 27.89
N VAL A 196 11.06 7.97 26.84
CA VAL A 196 11.27 7.19 25.60
C VAL A 196 11.98 5.87 25.86
N GLU A 197 12.89 5.83 26.83
CA GLU A 197 13.63 4.62 27.21
C GLU A 197 12.74 3.55 27.85
N GLU A 198 11.61 3.96 28.43
CA GLU A 198 10.64 3.09 29.09
C GLU A 198 9.43 2.78 28.17
N THR A 199 9.34 3.47 27.02
CA THR A 199 8.28 3.26 26.05
C THR A 199 8.35 1.83 25.50
N PRO A 200 7.24 1.07 25.53
CA PRO A 200 7.20 -0.26 24.94
C PRO A 200 7.57 -0.22 23.45
N HIS A 201 8.34 -1.21 23.00
CA HIS A 201 8.78 -1.30 21.60
C HIS A 201 7.62 -1.52 20.63
N VAL A 202 6.48 -2.04 21.11
CA VAL A 202 5.29 -2.24 20.29
C VAL A 202 4.08 -1.58 20.93
N ARG A 203 3.49 -0.63 20.22
CA ARG A 203 2.18 -0.04 20.51
C ARG A 203 1.31 -0.17 19.27
N ALA A 204 0.14 -0.78 19.43
CA ALA A 204 -0.76 -1.06 18.32
C ALA A 204 -2.20 -0.83 18.74
N TYR A 205 -3.01 -0.29 17.83
CA TYR A 205 -4.45 -0.25 17.97
C TYR A 205 -5.02 -1.57 17.47
N ILE A 206 -5.89 -2.23 18.22
CA ILE A 206 -6.60 -3.43 17.76
C ILE A 206 -7.98 -2.97 17.31
N LEU A 207 -8.26 -3.15 16.03
CA LEU A 207 -9.58 -2.90 15.45
C LEU A 207 -10.59 -3.90 16.02
N ASP A 208 -11.76 -3.44 16.44
CA ASP A 208 -12.78 -4.26 17.10
C ASP A 208 -14.03 -4.37 16.23
N GLY A 209 -13.95 -5.21 15.20
CA GLY A 209 -15.05 -5.45 14.26
C GLY A 209 -15.57 -4.20 13.54
N PRO A 210 -14.74 -3.30 12.96
CA PRO A 210 -15.25 -2.21 12.15
C PRO A 210 -16.13 -2.75 11.01
N ARG A 211 -17.18 -1.99 10.67
CA ARG A 211 -17.98 -2.27 9.47
C ARG A 211 -17.25 -1.76 8.22
N PRO A 212 -17.44 -2.38 7.05
CA PRO A 212 -16.79 -1.94 5.84
C PRO A 212 -17.36 -0.60 5.39
N GLY A 213 -16.52 0.20 4.74
CA GLY A 213 -16.88 1.54 4.28
C GLY A 213 -15.70 2.15 3.55
N LEU A 214 -15.99 2.77 2.41
CA LEU A 214 -14.97 3.41 1.55
C LEU A 214 -14.31 4.62 2.24
N TRP A 215 -14.99 5.15 3.26
CA TRP A 215 -14.47 6.07 4.26
C TRP A 215 -15.07 5.77 5.62
N ARG A 216 -14.26 5.93 6.67
CA ARG A 216 -14.68 5.79 8.07
C ARG A 216 -14.08 6.92 8.90
N GLU A 217 -14.93 7.61 9.66
CA GLU A 217 -14.49 8.69 10.55
C GLU A 217 -13.72 8.16 11.76
N ALA A 218 -14.18 7.05 12.33
CA ALA A 218 -13.57 6.40 13.48
C ALA A 218 -13.73 4.89 13.37
N ASP A 219 -12.73 4.15 13.84
CA ASP A 219 -12.80 2.69 13.95
C ASP A 219 -12.87 2.27 15.43
N PRO A 220 -13.82 1.37 15.80
CA PRO A 220 -13.87 0.80 17.13
C PRO A 220 -12.61 0.00 17.42
N GLY A 221 -12.18 -0.02 18.68
CA GLY A 221 -10.94 -0.68 19.05
C GLY A 221 -10.33 -0.19 20.35
N TYR A 222 -9.07 -0.54 20.54
CA TYR A 222 -8.31 -0.22 21.75
C TYR A 222 -6.80 -0.31 21.54
N TRP A 223 -6.04 0.45 22.31
CA TRP A 223 -4.58 0.37 22.28
C TRP A 223 -4.02 -0.73 23.17
N ILE A 224 -2.99 -1.40 22.66
CA ILE A 224 -2.17 -2.36 23.41
C ILE A 224 -0.70 -1.94 23.41
N ALA A 225 0.05 -2.47 24.36
CA ALA A 225 1.50 -2.46 24.32
C ALA A 225 2.12 -3.82 24.61
N LYS A 226 3.27 -4.07 23.97
CA LYS A 226 4.21 -5.14 24.31
C LYS A 226 5.59 -4.51 24.50
N ASN A 227 6.27 -4.87 25.60
CA ASN A 227 7.61 -4.34 25.87
C ASN A 227 8.60 -4.74 24.79
N ARG A 228 8.47 -5.96 24.27
CA ARG A 228 9.24 -6.47 23.13
C ARG A 228 8.30 -7.18 22.17
N TRP A 229 8.70 -7.22 20.90
CA TRP A 229 8.04 -8.09 19.94
C TRP A 229 8.50 -9.53 20.16
N GLU A 230 7.54 -10.43 20.17
CA GLU A 230 7.74 -11.87 20.25
C GLU A 230 6.88 -12.48 19.16
N ALA A 231 7.43 -13.47 18.44
CA ALA A 231 6.69 -14.16 17.40
C ALA A 231 5.35 -14.70 17.98
N PRO A 232 4.20 -14.33 17.40
CA PRO A 232 2.91 -14.75 17.93
C PRO A 232 2.73 -16.25 17.74
N LYS A 233 2.06 -16.90 18.70
CA LYS A 233 1.65 -18.30 18.53
C LYS A 233 0.49 -18.36 17.53
N PRO A 234 0.56 -19.20 16.49
CA PRO A 234 -0.53 -19.29 15.53
C PRO A 234 -1.71 -20.06 16.12
N LEU A 235 -2.92 -19.61 15.80
CA LEU A 235 -4.11 -20.46 15.73
C LEU A 235 -4.19 -21.00 14.31
N THR A 236 -4.08 -22.31 14.14
CA THR A 236 -4.23 -22.98 12.84
C THR A 236 -5.68 -23.43 12.66
N LEU A 237 -6.26 -23.06 11.52
CA LEU A 237 -7.55 -23.54 11.04
C LEU A 237 -7.32 -24.33 9.76
N THR A 238 -7.91 -25.52 9.66
CA THR A 238 -7.88 -26.35 8.44
C THR A 238 -9.30 -26.58 7.95
N ILE A 239 -9.46 -27.21 6.78
CA ILE A 239 -10.80 -27.50 6.26
C ILE A 239 -11.33 -28.81 6.85
N GLY A 240 -12.43 -28.69 7.60
CA GLY A 240 -13.16 -29.84 8.14
C GLY A 240 -13.94 -30.57 7.05
N ALA A 241 -14.40 -31.79 7.36
CA ALA A 241 -15.11 -32.65 6.40
C ALA A 241 -16.39 -32.00 5.79
N ALA A 242 -16.97 -31.01 6.47
CA ALA A 242 -18.12 -30.24 5.98
C ALA A 242 -17.73 -29.06 5.06
N GLY A 243 -16.45 -28.82 4.82
CA GLY A 243 -15.93 -27.74 3.97
C GLY A 243 -15.69 -26.39 4.69
N GLY A 244 -15.88 -26.33 6.01
CA GLY A 244 -15.65 -25.11 6.81
C GLY A 244 -14.25 -25.05 7.42
N LEU A 245 -13.82 -23.84 7.83
CA LEU A 245 -12.59 -23.62 8.59
C LEU A 245 -12.80 -24.05 10.06
N GLU A 246 -12.03 -25.03 10.50
CA GLU A 246 -12.15 -25.64 11.82
C GLU A 246 -10.80 -25.72 12.52
N ARG A 247 -10.83 -25.52 13.84
CA ARG A 247 -9.70 -25.83 14.71
C ARG A 247 -9.82 -27.30 15.12
N ASP A 248 -8.76 -28.07 14.89
CA ASP A 248 -8.69 -29.48 15.28
C ASP A 248 -9.92 -30.30 14.80
N PRO A 249 -10.26 -30.30 13.49
CA PRO A 249 -11.46 -30.94 12.99
C PRO A 249 -11.47 -32.46 13.23
N ALA A 250 -12.65 -33.03 13.45
CA ALA A 250 -12.81 -34.48 13.65
C ALA A 250 -12.48 -35.32 12.40
N GLY A 251 -12.49 -34.68 11.22
CA GLY A 251 -12.03 -35.22 9.95
C GLY A 251 -11.78 -34.06 8.99
N GLN A 252 -10.77 -34.20 8.12
CA GLN A 252 -10.45 -33.18 7.12
C GLN A 252 -11.35 -33.33 5.88
N ALA A 253 -11.57 -32.23 5.16
CA ALA A 253 -12.07 -32.33 3.80
C ALA A 253 -11.12 -33.20 2.97
N ALA A 254 -11.71 -33.89 2.00
CA ALA A 254 -11.00 -34.68 1.01
C ALA A 254 -11.30 -34.12 -0.37
N GLY A 255 -10.28 -33.86 -1.17
CA GLY A 255 -10.38 -33.55 -2.59
C GLY A 255 -10.06 -32.11 -2.95
N HIS A 256 -10.56 -31.67 -4.10
CA HIS A 256 -10.09 -30.45 -4.73
C HIS A 256 -11.20 -29.46 -5.06
N ALA A 257 -10.87 -28.17 -5.02
CA ALA A 257 -11.74 -27.08 -5.45
C ALA A 257 -11.14 -26.34 -6.65
N LEU A 258 -11.97 -26.07 -7.66
CA LEU A 258 -11.58 -25.28 -8.83
C LEU A 258 -11.63 -23.79 -8.50
N LEU A 259 -10.56 -23.08 -8.86
CA LEU A 259 -10.41 -21.64 -8.68
C LEU A 259 -10.18 -20.97 -10.04
N ARG A 260 -11.18 -20.21 -10.50
CA ARG A 260 -11.09 -19.36 -11.68
C ARG A 260 -12.03 -18.16 -11.53
N SER A 261 -11.48 -17.07 -11.04
CA SER A 261 -12.19 -15.82 -10.80
C SER A 261 -12.42 -15.03 -12.09
N PRO A 262 -13.57 -14.35 -12.26
CA PRO A 262 -13.70 -13.27 -13.23
C PRO A 262 -12.59 -12.24 -13.04
N LEU A 263 -11.99 -11.76 -14.13
CA LEU A 263 -10.79 -10.91 -14.04
C LEU A 263 -11.04 -9.54 -13.40
N ASP A 264 -12.30 -9.08 -13.29
CA ASP A 264 -12.69 -7.88 -12.57
C ASP A 264 -13.00 -8.10 -11.07
N THR A 265 -12.74 -9.31 -10.55
CA THR A 265 -12.77 -9.59 -9.10
C THR A 265 -11.76 -8.69 -8.39
N GLY A 266 -12.18 -7.99 -7.33
CA GLY A 266 -11.34 -7.05 -6.58
C GLY A 266 -11.75 -5.59 -6.73
N THR A 267 -12.83 -5.27 -7.45
CA THR A 267 -13.35 -3.89 -7.55
C THR A 267 -13.76 -3.30 -6.20
N GLY A 268 -14.06 -4.15 -5.20
CA GLY A 268 -14.32 -3.76 -3.81
C GLY A 268 -13.07 -3.64 -2.93
N ALA A 269 -11.87 -3.83 -3.47
CA ALA A 269 -10.62 -3.89 -2.71
C ALA A 269 -10.16 -2.54 -2.14
N GLY A 270 -10.66 -1.42 -2.65
CA GLY A 270 -10.10 -0.10 -2.36
C GLY A 270 -8.73 0.11 -3.02
N GLU A 271 -8.03 1.16 -2.60
CA GLU A 271 -6.72 1.53 -3.14
C GLU A 271 -5.58 0.84 -2.36
N PHE A 272 -4.43 0.65 -3.02
CA PHE A 272 -3.21 0.22 -2.34
C PHE A 272 -2.73 1.27 -1.32
N PHE A 273 -2.84 2.56 -1.68
CA PHE A 273 -2.65 3.68 -0.76
C PHE A 273 -3.94 4.45 -0.56
N THR A 274 -4.45 4.43 0.67
CA THR A 274 -5.51 5.33 1.10
C THR A 274 -4.86 6.65 1.55
N LEU A 275 -4.96 7.68 0.73
CA LEU A 275 -4.44 9.03 0.97
C LEU A 275 -5.53 9.98 1.45
N LYS A 276 -6.78 9.76 1.05
CA LYS A 276 -7.90 10.65 1.32
C LYS A 276 -8.95 9.95 2.20
N PRO A 277 -9.52 10.68 3.17
CA PRO A 277 -10.64 10.18 3.94
C PRO A 277 -11.94 10.38 3.15
N ASP A 278 -12.09 9.75 1.98
CA ASP A 278 -13.31 9.85 1.16
C ASP A 278 -13.84 8.52 0.61
N SER A 279 -13.06 7.79 -0.18
CA SER A 279 -13.56 6.68 -1.01
C SER A 279 -12.52 5.61 -1.33
N GLU A 280 -11.38 5.61 -0.64
CA GLU A 280 -10.20 4.80 -0.99
C GLU A 280 -10.08 3.52 -0.17
N MET A 281 -10.77 3.42 0.96
CA MET A 281 -10.72 2.24 1.81
C MET A 281 -11.49 1.08 1.18
N ALA A 282 -11.18 -0.15 1.59
CA ALA A 282 -11.91 -1.34 1.13
C ALA A 282 -13.39 -1.26 1.52
N GLY A 283 -14.26 -1.57 0.55
CA GLY A 283 -15.69 -1.67 0.75
C GLY A 283 -16.12 -3.04 1.28
N ASP A 284 -17.41 -3.30 1.20
CA ASP A 284 -17.98 -4.59 1.54
C ASP A 284 -17.47 -5.67 0.58
N GLN A 285 -16.96 -6.76 1.13
CA GLN A 285 -16.28 -7.81 0.36
C GLN A 285 -17.22 -8.81 -0.30
N ARG A 286 -18.53 -8.76 -0.07
CA ARG A 286 -19.50 -9.70 -0.66
C ARG A 286 -19.46 -9.74 -2.19
N GLY A 287 -19.23 -8.60 -2.84
CA GLY A 287 -19.10 -8.52 -4.30
C GLY A 287 -17.87 -9.30 -4.81
N ASP A 288 -16.73 -9.10 -4.16
CA ASP A 288 -15.49 -9.80 -4.50
C ASP A 288 -15.53 -11.29 -4.08
N ASP A 289 -16.26 -11.63 -3.01
CA ASP A 289 -16.50 -13.01 -2.57
C ASP A 289 -17.28 -13.82 -3.61
N ALA A 290 -18.17 -13.20 -4.39
CA ALA A 290 -18.88 -13.86 -5.47
C ALA A 290 -17.95 -14.36 -6.60
N GLY A 291 -16.78 -13.74 -6.75
CA GLY A 291 -15.72 -14.16 -7.68
C GLY A 291 -14.66 -15.07 -7.06
N SER A 292 -14.86 -15.54 -5.81
CA SER A 292 -13.84 -16.24 -5.02
C SER A 292 -14.31 -17.61 -4.52
N LEU A 293 -13.36 -18.49 -4.20
CA LEU A 293 -13.62 -19.62 -3.30
C LEU A 293 -13.64 -19.10 -1.86
N VAL A 294 -14.69 -19.40 -1.11
CA VAL A 294 -14.87 -18.92 0.26
C VAL A 294 -14.94 -20.08 1.25
N PHE A 295 -14.21 -19.95 2.36
CA PHE A 295 -14.20 -20.91 3.44
C PHE A 295 -14.49 -20.17 4.75
N ASP A 296 -15.57 -20.56 5.42
CA ASP A 296 -16.04 -19.91 6.63
C ASP A 296 -15.78 -20.79 7.86
N SER A 297 -15.40 -20.16 8.96
CA SER A 297 -15.49 -20.80 10.26
C SER A 297 -16.95 -20.93 10.72
N ALA A 298 -17.19 -21.75 11.74
CA ALA A 298 -18.39 -21.57 12.54
C ALA A 298 -18.43 -20.15 13.15
N ALA A 299 -19.63 -19.67 13.47
CA ALA A 299 -19.78 -18.43 14.23
C ALA A 299 -19.01 -18.55 15.56
N LEU A 300 -18.16 -17.55 15.83
CA LEU A 300 -17.27 -17.56 16.98
C LEU A 300 -18.06 -17.53 18.29
N VAL A 301 -17.73 -18.42 19.22
CA VAL A 301 -18.29 -18.40 20.58
C VAL A 301 -17.56 -17.40 21.47
N GLU A 302 -16.24 -17.30 21.29
CA GLU A 302 -15.33 -16.39 21.98
C GLU A 302 -14.61 -15.51 20.95
N ASP A 303 -14.08 -14.36 21.37
CA ASP A 303 -13.35 -13.51 20.45
C ASP A 303 -12.03 -14.14 19.99
N CYS A 304 -11.62 -13.80 18.76
CA CYS A 304 -10.31 -14.13 18.24
C CYS A 304 -9.54 -12.82 18.02
N VAL A 305 -8.50 -12.59 18.83
CA VAL A 305 -7.69 -11.37 18.75
C VAL A 305 -6.32 -11.69 18.16
N ILE A 306 -6.01 -11.03 17.05
CA ILE A 306 -4.78 -11.23 16.29
C ILE A 306 -3.94 -9.96 16.21
N LEU A 307 -2.62 -10.13 16.23
CA LEU A 307 -1.65 -9.09 15.92
C LEU A 307 -0.45 -9.72 15.22
N GLY A 308 -0.29 -9.45 13.94
CA GLY A 308 0.77 -10.04 13.13
C GLY A 308 0.34 -10.21 11.69
N ARG A 309 1.03 -11.10 10.96
CA ARG A 309 0.74 -11.44 9.57
C ARG A 309 0.11 -12.84 9.50
N PRO A 310 -1.16 -12.95 9.05
CA PRO A 310 -1.75 -14.25 8.75
C PRO A 310 -0.99 -14.98 7.64
N VAL A 311 -1.02 -16.32 7.67
CA VAL A 311 -0.37 -17.16 6.65
C VAL A 311 -1.38 -18.18 6.12
N VAL A 312 -1.41 -18.35 4.80
CA VAL A 312 -2.16 -19.42 4.13
C VAL A 312 -1.14 -20.38 3.54
N ALA A 313 -1.25 -21.66 3.88
CA ALA A 313 -0.49 -22.74 3.25
C ALA A 313 -1.45 -23.68 2.52
N LEU A 314 -1.11 -24.09 1.31
CA LEU A 314 -1.91 -25.03 0.50
C LEU A 314 -1.08 -25.61 -0.63
N THR A 315 -1.54 -26.73 -1.18
CA THR A 315 -1.07 -27.28 -2.45
C THR A 315 -2.02 -26.86 -3.58
N VAL A 316 -1.45 -26.37 -4.68
CA VAL A 316 -2.20 -25.92 -5.86
C VAL A 316 -1.55 -26.45 -7.13
N SER A 317 -2.36 -26.81 -8.10
CA SER A 317 -1.93 -26.99 -9.49
C SER A 317 -2.61 -25.94 -10.37
N SER A 318 -1.98 -25.59 -11.50
CA SER A 318 -2.56 -24.69 -12.50
C SER A 318 -2.48 -25.32 -13.88
N ASP A 319 -3.45 -25.03 -14.75
CA ASP A 319 -3.42 -25.39 -16.17
C ASP A 319 -2.44 -24.55 -17.01
N THR A 320 -1.82 -23.52 -16.43
CA THR A 320 -0.92 -22.59 -17.11
C THR A 320 0.36 -22.34 -16.31
N PRO A 321 1.46 -21.92 -16.97
CA PRO A 321 2.75 -21.75 -16.30
C PRO A 321 2.84 -20.51 -15.39
N LEU A 322 1.97 -19.51 -15.57
CA LEU A 322 1.95 -18.27 -14.80
C LEU A 322 0.53 -17.98 -14.32
N ALA A 323 0.37 -17.80 -13.02
CA ALA A 323 -0.90 -17.48 -12.38
C ALA A 323 -0.65 -16.64 -11.12
N ASN A 324 -1.61 -15.78 -10.78
CA ASN A 324 -1.64 -15.11 -9.49
C ASN A 324 -2.62 -15.83 -8.56
N LEU A 325 -2.27 -15.89 -7.28
CA LEU A 325 -3.16 -16.31 -6.20
C LEU A 325 -3.32 -15.14 -5.24
N ALA A 326 -4.57 -14.74 -4.99
CA ALA A 326 -4.91 -13.75 -3.99
C ALA A 326 -5.70 -14.42 -2.86
N ALA A 327 -5.39 -14.02 -1.62
CA ALA A 327 -6.08 -14.47 -0.42
C ALA A 327 -6.54 -13.25 0.37
N ARG A 328 -7.78 -13.28 0.85
CA ARG A 328 -8.37 -12.26 1.72
C ARG A 328 -8.83 -12.90 3.01
N LEU A 329 -8.38 -12.33 4.13
CA LEU A 329 -8.95 -12.59 5.45
C LEU A 329 -10.09 -11.62 5.68
N VAL A 330 -11.29 -12.16 5.90
CA VAL A 330 -12.54 -11.40 5.96
C VAL A 330 -13.24 -11.69 7.29
N ASP A 331 -13.71 -10.62 7.93
CA ASP A 331 -14.60 -10.68 9.10
C ASP A 331 -16.05 -10.58 8.61
N VAL A 332 -16.80 -11.68 8.74
CA VAL A 332 -18.23 -11.72 8.37
C VAL A 332 -19.05 -11.46 9.62
N HIS A 333 -19.77 -10.33 9.61
CA HIS A 333 -20.61 -9.87 10.70
C HIS A 333 -21.89 -10.74 10.80
N PRO A 334 -22.61 -10.73 11.94
CA PRO A 334 -23.80 -11.56 12.13
C PRO A 334 -24.94 -11.28 11.14
N ASP A 335 -24.95 -10.10 10.51
CA ASP A 335 -25.90 -9.72 9.45
C ASP A 335 -25.42 -10.06 8.03
N GLY A 336 -24.26 -10.72 7.91
CA GLY A 336 -23.63 -11.10 6.64
C GLY A 336 -22.77 -10.01 5.99
N THR A 337 -22.63 -8.83 6.60
CA THR A 337 -21.71 -7.79 6.12
C THR A 337 -20.26 -8.30 6.18
N ALA A 338 -19.47 -8.08 5.12
CA ALA A 338 -18.13 -8.65 5.02
C ALA A 338 -17.03 -7.57 5.01
N THR A 339 -16.17 -7.56 6.02
CA THR A 339 -15.08 -6.58 6.18
C THR A 339 -13.72 -7.22 5.87
N ARG A 340 -12.94 -6.61 4.96
CA ARG A 340 -11.57 -7.06 4.70
C ARG A 340 -10.65 -6.70 5.87
N VAL A 341 -10.09 -7.71 6.53
CA VAL A 341 -9.13 -7.55 7.64
C VAL A 341 -7.71 -7.42 7.10
N ALA A 342 -7.32 -8.32 6.20
CA ALA A 342 -6.04 -8.35 5.55
C ALA A 342 -6.16 -9.03 4.18
N TYR A 343 -5.18 -8.82 3.31
CA TYR A 343 -5.05 -9.59 2.08
C TYR A 343 -3.59 -9.88 1.79
N GLY A 344 -3.34 -10.81 0.90
CA GLY A 344 -2.02 -11.18 0.41
C GLY A 344 -2.17 -11.69 -1.02
N VAL A 345 -1.10 -11.53 -1.79
CA VAL A 345 -1.05 -11.98 -3.18
C VAL A 345 0.29 -12.63 -3.42
N LEU A 346 0.32 -13.57 -4.37
CA LEU A 346 1.53 -14.24 -4.82
C LEU A 346 1.40 -14.52 -6.32
N ASN A 347 2.39 -14.08 -7.09
CA ASN A 347 2.60 -14.66 -8.41
C ASN A 347 3.27 -16.02 -8.21
N LEU A 348 2.62 -17.10 -8.66
CA LEU A 348 3.05 -18.47 -8.37
C LEU A 348 4.41 -18.81 -8.98
N ALA A 349 4.89 -18.05 -9.96
CA ALA A 349 6.25 -18.20 -10.46
C ALA A 349 7.32 -17.75 -9.43
N HIS A 350 6.95 -16.91 -8.47
CA HIS A 350 7.82 -16.34 -7.44
C HIS A 350 7.72 -17.07 -6.09
N ARG A 351 7.02 -18.21 -6.03
CA ARG A 351 6.77 -19.02 -4.82
C ARG A 351 8.03 -19.42 -4.02
N HIS A 352 9.20 -19.47 -4.67
CA HIS A 352 10.48 -19.80 -4.03
C HIS A 352 11.45 -18.61 -3.97
N GLY A 353 10.97 -17.40 -4.26
CA GLY A 353 11.76 -16.17 -4.26
C GLY A 353 11.54 -15.33 -5.52
N ASN A 354 11.79 -14.03 -5.38
CA ASN A 354 11.51 -13.05 -6.43
C ASN A 354 12.74 -12.72 -7.31
N ALA A 355 13.93 -13.19 -6.94
CA ALA A 355 15.17 -12.92 -7.71
C ALA A 355 15.28 -13.84 -8.93
N GLU A 356 14.90 -15.11 -8.77
CA GLU A 356 14.96 -16.15 -9.81
C GLU A 356 13.61 -16.87 -9.91
N PRO A 357 12.54 -16.18 -10.36
CA PRO A 357 11.24 -16.81 -10.54
C PRO A 357 11.30 -17.95 -11.56
N GLN A 358 10.49 -18.97 -11.33
CA GLN A 358 10.39 -20.18 -12.15
C GLN A 358 8.92 -20.46 -12.44
N PRO A 359 8.52 -20.67 -13.71
CA PRO A 359 7.13 -20.96 -14.04
C PRO A 359 6.66 -22.24 -13.34
N LEU A 360 5.34 -22.37 -13.20
CA LEU A 360 4.74 -23.65 -12.83
C LEU A 360 4.88 -24.64 -13.98
N GLU A 361 4.95 -25.93 -13.63
CA GLU A 361 4.67 -27.00 -14.57
C GLU A 361 3.15 -27.24 -14.58
N PRO A 362 2.45 -27.05 -15.71
CA PRO A 362 1.01 -27.21 -15.75
C PRO A 362 0.54 -28.58 -15.28
N GLY A 363 -0.47 -28.61 -14.41
CA GLY A 363 -1.05 -29.81 -13.82
C GLY A 363 -0.23 -30.46 -12.70
N VAL A 364 0.94 -29.92 -12.34
CA VAL A 364 1.76 -30.45 -11.26
C VAL A 364 1.37 -29.80 -9.92
N PRO A 365 0.95 -30.57 -8.91
CA PRO A 365 0.69 -30.05 -7.56
C PRO A 365 1.94 -29.39 -6.98
N THR A 366 1.78 -28.19 -6.46
CA THR A 366 2.88 -27.36 -5.95
C THR A 366 2.49 -26.76 -4.61
N ASP A 367 3.35 -26.92 -3.61
CA ASP A 367 3.15 -26.35 -2.28
C ASP A 367 3.42 -24.85 -2.27
N ILE A 368 2.49 -24.10 -1.70
CA ILE A 368 2.50 -22.64 -1.63
C ILE A 368 2.34 -22.18 -0.19
N THR A 369 3.13 -21.17 0.18
CA THR A 369 2.94 -20.39 1.40
C THR A 369 2.72 -18.93 1.01
N LEU A 370 1.54 -18.40 1.33
CA LEU A 370 1.14 -17.03 1.05
C LEU A 370 0.98 -16.27 2.38
N VAL A 371 1.82 -15.26 2.58
CA VAL A 371 1.79 -14.41 3.78
C VAL A 371 0.96 -13.15 3.50
N LEU A 372 -0.07 -12.93 4.31
CA LEU A 372 -0.94 -11.76 4.21
C LEU A 372 -0.29 -10.53 4.87
N ASP A 373 -0.88 -9.37 4.60
CA ASP A 373 -0.52 -8.14 5.25
C ASP A 373 -0.79 -8.17 6.76
N ALA A 374 0.03 -7.42 7.49
CA ALA A 374 -0.06 -7.29 8.93
C ALA A 374 -1.37 -6.62 9.34
N CYS A 375 -1.96 -7.12 10.42
CA CYS A 375 -3.16 -6.54 11.01
C CYS A 375 -3.13 -6.66 12.54
N GLY A 376 -3.82 -5.71 13.20
CA GLY A 376 -4.24 -5.80 14.60
C GLY A 376 -5.76 -5.79 14.64
N TYR A 377 -6.38 -6.93 14.92
CA TYR A 377 -7.81 -7.11 14.73
C TYR A 377 -8.43 -8.05 15.78
N ARG A 378 -9.67 -7.78 16.16
CA ARG A 378 -10.51 -8.63 17.01
C ARG A 378 -11.76 -9.02 16.24
N PHE A 379 -11.90 -10.32 15.98
CA PHE A 379 -13.16 -10.92 15.53
C PHE A 379 -14.04 -11.14 16.75
N GLN A 380 -15.26 -10.60 16.73
CA GLN A 380 -16.17 -10.64 17.87
C GLN A 380 -16.95 -11.95 17.94
N PRO A 381 -17.48 -12.34 19.11
CA PRO A 381 -18.44 -13.44 19.20
C PRO A 381 -19.63 -13.22 18.25
N GLY A 382 -20.07 -14.30 17.60
CA GLY A 382 -21.12 -14.29 16.58
C GLY A 382 -20.64 -13.96 15.16
N HIS A 383 -19.43 -13.42 15.00
CA HIS A 383 -18.81 -13.23 13.68
C HIS A 383 -18.22 -14.53 13.15
N LEU A 384 -17.92 -14.58 11.86
CA LEU A 384 -17.21 -15.69 11.21
C LEU A 384 -15.86 -15.20 10.69
N ILE A 385 -14.85 -16.06 10.76
CA ILE A 385 -13.59 -15.87 10.07
C ILE A 385 -13.74 -16.49 8.69
N ARG A 386 -13.59 -15.68 7.63
CA ARG A 386 -13.61 -16.12 6.24
C ARG A 386 -12.24 -16.02 5.60
N LEU A 387 -11.86 -17.08 4.89
CA LEU A 387 -10.79 -17.04 3.89
C LEU A 387 -11.42 -17.03 2.50
N SER A 388 -11.17 -15.96 1.72
CA SER A 388 -11.56 -15.88 0.31
C SER A 388 -10.32 -16.01 -0.58
N LEU A 389 -10.30 -16.99 -1.49
CA LEU A 389 -9.24 -17.20 -2.48
C LEU A 389 -9.73 -16.81 -3.88
N SER A 390 -8.95 -16.02 -4.61
CA SER A 390 -9.24 -15.60 -5.99
C SER A 390 -8.01 -15.75 -6.90
N SER A 391 -8.22 -16.05 -8.18
CA SER A 391 -7.16 -16.03 -9.20
C SER A 391 -6.91 -14.62 -9.78
N ALA A 392 -7.78 -13.67 -9.46
CA ALA A 392 -7.71 -12.26 -9.85
C ALA A 392 -7.95 -11.34 -8.65
N TYR A 393 -7.34 -10.16 -8.67
CA TYR A 393 -7.60 -9.10 -7.68
C TYR A 393 -7.42 -7.70 -8.28
N TRP A 394 -8.09 -7.46 -9.39
CA TRP A 394 -8.07 -6.21 -10.16
C TRP A 394 -9.03 -5.17 -9.55
N PRO A 395 -8.70 -3.87 -9.51
CA PRO A 395 -7.57 -3.24 -10.18
C PRO A 395 -6.26 -3.27 -9.41
N ILE A 396 -6.22 -3.68 -8.14
CA ILE A 396 -4.97 -3.65 -7.35
C ILE A 396 -3.85 -4.44 -8.05
N ILE A 397 -4.16 -5.64 -8.55
CA ILE A 397 -3.22 -6.53 -9.22
C ILE A 397 -3.54 -6.63 -10.71
N LEU A 398 -2.53 -6.40 -11.55
CA LEU A 398 -2.62 -6.64 -12.99
C LEU A 398 -2.47 -8.14 -13.30
N PRO A 399 -3.25 -8.69 -14.24
CA PRO A 399 -3.26 -10.13 -14.49
C PRO A 399 -2.01 -10.62 -15.23
N PRO A 400 -1.60 -11.90 -15.03
CA PRO A 400 -0.63 -12.58 -15.88
C PRO A 400 -1.17 -12.75 -17.31
N PRO A 401 -0.37 -13.19 -18.31
CA PRO A 401 -0.85 -13.28 -19.69
C PRO A 401 -1.82 -14.44 -19.93
N PHE A 402 -2.17 -15.20 -18.89
CA PHE A 402 -3.07 -16.34 -18.93
C PHE A 402 -4.24 -16.17 -17.96
N ASN A 403 -5.43 -16.61 -18.38
CA ASN A 403 -6.60 -16.74 -17.51
C ASN A 403 -6.65 -18.16 -16.93
N ALA A 404 -5.76 -18.40 -15.97
CA ALA A 404 -5.51 -19.70 -15.38
C ALA A 404 -6.74 -20.30 -14.67
N THR A 405 -6.95 -21.59 -14.83
CA THR A 405 -7.74 -22.41 -13.90
C THR A 405 -6.77 -23.06 -12.91
N MET A 406 -7.03 -22.88 -11.62
CA MET A 406 -6.29 -23.54 -10.56
C MET A 406 -7.15 -24.61 -9.87
N GLU A 407 -6.49 -25.63 -9.36
CA GLU A 407 -7.10 -26.68 -8.54
C GLU A 407 -6.41 -26.67 -7.17
N ILE A 408 -7.19 -26.37 -6.12
CA ILE A 408 -6.74 -26.26 -4.73
C ILE A 408 -7.01 -27.59 -4.02
N ASP A 409 -5.97 -28.20 -3.47
CA ASP A 409 -6.09 -29.37 -2.61
C ASP A 409 -6.57 -28.94 -1.22
N LEU A 410 -7.80 -29.32 -0.86
CA LEU A 410 -8.46 -28.90 0.38
C LEU A 410 -7.85 -29.56 1.62
N ASP A 411 -7.22 -30.72 1.46
CA ASP A 411 -6.65 -31.53 2.54
C ASP A 411 -5.39 -30.86 3.11
N THR A 412 -4.71 -30.10 2.25
CA THR A 412 -3.46 -29.38 2.57
C THR A 412 -3.68 -27.96 3.05
N MET A 413 -4.92 -27.46 3.01
CA MET A 413 -5.19 -26.05 3.25
C MET A 413 -5.17 -25.72 4.75
N GLU A 414 -4.29 -24.79 5.11
CA GLU A 414 -4.15 -24.24 6.45
C GLU A 414 -4.21 -22.71 6.42
N LEU A 415 -5.02 -22.13 7.32
CA LEU A 415 -5.00 -20.71 7.68
C LEU A 415 -4.40 -20.56 9.08
N GLN A 416 -3.29 -19.86 9.18
CA GLN A 416 -2.61 -19.57 10.44
C GLN A 416 -2.84 -18.11 10.84
N LEU A 417 -3.45 -17.92 12.01
CA LEU A 417 -3.80 -16.62 12.58
C LEU A 417 -2.86 -16.25 13.74
N PRO A 418 -2.18 -15.10 13.70
CA PRO A 418 -1.19 -14.72 14.70
C PRO A 418 -1.86 -14.20 15.97
N LEU A 419 -2.12 -15.06 16.96
CA LEU A 419 -2.79 -14.67 18.19
C LEU A 419 -2.01 -13.58 18.94
N LEU A 420 -2.70 -12.56 19.43
CA LEU A 420 -2.12 -11.39 20.10
C LEU A 420 -1.22 -11.76 21.30
N GLY A 421 -1.60 -12.79 22.05
CA GLY A 421 -0.87 -13.26 23.23
C GLY A 421 -0.81 -12.23 24.37
N SER A 422 0.24 -12.31 25.19
CA SER A 422 0.42 -11.44 26.36
C SER A 422 0.66 -9.99 25.95
N HIS A 423 -0.13 -9.09 26.53
CA HIS A 423 -0.07 -7.65 26.27
C HIS A 423 -0.62 -6.86 27.45
N ARG A 424 -0.40 -5.55 27.47
CA ARG A 424 -1.09 -4.62 28.36
C ARG A 424 -2.00 -3.69 27.57
N ARG A 425 -3.16 -3.33 28.13
CA ARG A 425 -3.94 -2.20 27.63
C ARG A 425 -3.26 -0.90 28.01
N ILE A 426 -3.28 0.06 27.09
CA ILE A 426 -2.73 1.39 27.31
C ILE A 426 -3.69 2.44 26.75
N GLU A 427 -3.41 3.69 27.04
CA GLU A 427 -3.98 4.84 26.36
C GLU A 427 -2.89 5.52 25.55
N VAL A 428 -3.25 5.99 24.35
CA VAL A 428 -2.39 6.85 23.53
C VAL A 428 -3.09 8.20 23.44
N PRO A 429 -2.46 9.29 23.90
CA PRO A 429 -3.06 10.61 23.86
C PRO A 429 -3.39 11.04 22.43
N GLU A 430 -4.58 11.62 22.24
CA GLU A 430 -4.94 12.33 21.01
C GLU A 430 -4.34 13.75 21.00
N PRO A 431 -4.09 14.33 19.82
CA PRO A 431 -3.54 15.67 19.70
C PRO A 431 -4.48 16.72 20.33
N SER A 432 -3.89 17.66 21.09
CA SER A 432 -4.63 18.76 21.72
C SER A 432 -5.29 19.71 20.71
N ASN A 433 -4.67 19.89 19.54
CA ASN A 433 -5.26 20.59 18.42
C ASN A 433 -5.96 19.60 17.46
N PRO A 434 -7.30 19.57 17.40
CA PRO A 434 -8.03 18.66 16.51
C PRO A 434 -7.95 19.06 15.02
N ASP A 435 -7.52 20.29 14.71
CA ASP A 435 -7.39 20.80 13.34
C ASP A 435 -6.04 21.52 13.16
N PRO A 436 -4.94 20.75 12.99
CA PRO A 436 -3.58 21.31 12.93
C PRO A 436 -3.18 21.81 11.54
N LEU A 437 -4.03 21.68 10.53
CA LEU A 437 -3.67 22.00 9.15
C LEU A 437 -3.81 23.51 8.86
N PRO A 438 -2.93 24.09 8.02
CA PRO A 438 -3.09 25.46 7.58
C PRO A 438 -4.36 25.63 6.74
N LYS A 439 -4.99 26.79 6.84
CA LYS A 439 -6.15 27.16 6.02
C LYS A 439 -5.68 27.88 4.76
N TYR A 440 -6.19 27.43 3.61
CA TYR A 440 -5.95 28.02 2.31
C TYR A 440 -7.17 28.85 1.89
N GLU A 441 -6.95 29.88 1.07
CA GLU A 441 -8.06 30.58 0.41
C GLU A 441 -8.49 29.73 -0.80
N THR A 442 -9.67 29.13 -0.72
CA THR A 442 -10.27 28.35 -1.81
C THR A 442 -10.90 29.31 -2.82
N LEU A 443 -10.36 29.34 -4.05
CA LEU A 443 -10.86 30.12 -5.17
C LEU A 443 -11.84 29.33 -6.04
N VAL A 444 -11.61 28.01 -6.15
CA VAL A 444 -12.50 27.05 -6.81
C VAL A 444 -12.54 25.80 -5.95
N GLU A 445 -13.75 25.32 -5.63
CA GLU A 445 -13.93 24.08 -4.89
C GLU A 445 -13.41 22.87 -5.67
N GLY A 446 -12.81 21.92 -4.94
CA GLY A 446 -12.37 20.66 -5.50
C GLY A 446 -13.51 19.64 -5.59
N SER A 447 -13.22 18.50 -6.22
CA SER A 447 -14.10 17.33 -6.25
C SER A 447 -13.29 16.05 -6.29
N SER A 448 -13.88 14.95 -5.83
CA SER A 448 -13.35 13.61 -6.04
C SER A 448 -14.48 12.65 -6.36
N GLY A 449 -14.16 11.61 -7.13
CA GLY A 449 -15.13 10.62 -7.53
C GLY A 449 -14.45 9.30 -7.88
N ARG A 450 -15.09 8.20 -7.50
CA ARG A 450 -14.72 6.86 -7.90
C ARG A 450 -15.96 6.13 -8.37
N SER A 451 -15.83 5.36 -9.45
CA SER A 451 -16.93 4.57 -9.98
C SER A 451 -16.44 3.31 -10.66
N VAL A 452 -17.23 2.25 -10.52
CA VAL A 452 -17.09 1.02 -11.29
C VAL A 452 -18.28 0.91 -12.21
N GLU A 453 -18.03 0.73 -13.49
CA GLU A 453 -19.04 0.61 -14.54
C GLU A 453 -18.89 -0.76 -15.20
N HIS A 454 -19.95 -1.58 -15.14
CA HIS A 454 -20.03 -2.84 -15.88
C HIS A 454 -20.85 -2.62 -17.15
N ASP A 455 -20.18 -2.52 -18.29
CA ASP A 455 -20.84 -2.42 -19.59
C ASP A 455 -21.25 -3.82 -20.05
N LEU A 456 -22.53 -4.16 -19.83
CA LEU A 456 -23.08 -5.47 -20.19
C LEU A 456 -23.14 -5.73 -21.70
N ARG A 457 -23.11 -4.67 -22.52
CA ARG A 457 -23.12 -4.80 -23.98
C ARG A 457 -21.73 -5.09 -24.51
N GLU A 458 -20.72 -4.41 -23.96
CA GLU A 458 -19.33 -4.56 -24.38
C GLU A 458 -18.58 -5.67 -23.64
N GLY A 459 -19.12 -6.13 -22.50
CA GLY A 459 -18.48 -7.13 -21.64
C GLY A 459 -17.24 -6.59 -20.92
N VAL A 460 -17.20 -5.29 -20.66
CA VAL A 460 -16.05 -4.57 -20.10
C VAL A 460 -16.41 -3.95 -18.76
N THR A 461 -15.56 -4.16 -17.77
CA THR A 461 -15.59 -3.45 -16.50
C THR A 461 -14.62 -2.28 -16.55
N ARG A 462 -15.08 -1.07 -16.16
CA ARG A 462 -14.27 0.16 -16.11
C ARG A 462 -14.20 0.68 -14.69
N TYR A 463 -12.98 0.87 -14.18
CA TYR A 463 -12.70 1.50 -12.89
C TYR A 463 -12.21 2.92 -13.14
N ARG A 464 -12.93 3.91 -12.60
CA ARG A 464 -12.64 5.33 -12.83
C ARG A 464 -12.33 6.04 -11.53
N VAL A 465 -11.29 6.87 -11.56
CA VAL A 465 -10.94 7.80 -10.50
C VAL A 465 -10.88 9.20 -11.09
N ASN A 466 -11.59 10.14 -10.50
CA ASN A 466 -11.49 11.57 -10.82
C ASN A 466 -11.10 12.32 -9.56
N GLU A 467 -10.12 13.20 -9.67
CA GLU A 467 -9.71 14.08 -8.59
C GLU A 467 -9.47 15.48 -9.11
N ASP A 468 -9.93 16.45 -8.35
CA ASP A 468 -9.68 17.86 -8.55
C ASP A 468 -9.41 18.47 -7.18
N THR A 469 -8.20 18.99 -6.97
CA THR A 469 -7.83 19.60 -5.68
C THR A 469 -8.57 20.90 -5.40
N GLY A 470 -9.28 21.44 -6.41
CA GLY A 470 -9.72 22.83 -6.41
C GLY A 470 -8.55 23.78 -6.62
N LEU A 471 -8.86 25.05 -6.87
CA LEU A 471 -7.87 26.11 -6.98
C LEU A 471 -7.71 26.77 -5.61
N ASN A 472 -6.53 26.60 -5.01
CA ASN A 472 -6.25 27.10 -3.66
C ASN A 472 -5.07 28.07 -3.71
N ARG A 473 -5.21 29.22 -3.05
CA ARG A 473 -4.14 30.21 -2.89
C ARG A 473 -3.36 29.95 -1.60
N HIS A 474 -2.04 29.80 -1.73
CA HIS A 474 -1.10 29.57 -0.64
C HIS A 474 -0.95 30.83 0.22
N PRO A 475 -1.14 30.73 1.54
CA PRO A 475 -0.95 31.88 2.42
C PRO A 475 0.52 32.30 2.44
N GLY A 476 0.77 33.61 2.38
CA GLY A 476 2.10 34.20 2.51
C GLY A 476 2.88 34.43 1.21
N ASN A 477 2.60 33.68 0.13
CA ASN A 477 3.28 33.87 -1.17
C ASN A 477 2.31 34.11 -2.36
N GLY A 478 1.00 34.01 -2.15
CA GLY A 478 -0.02 34.30 -3.16
C GLY A 478 -0.08 33.35 -4.35
N LEU A 479 0.74 32.29 -4.37
CA LEU A 479 0.74 31.27 -5.42
C LEU A 479 -0.57 30.49 -5.36
N SER A 480 -1.24 30.30 -6.49
CA SER A 480 -2.46 29.47 -6.55
C SER A 480 -2.17 28.20 -7.33
N THR A 481 -2.63 27.05 -6.83
CA THR A 481 -2.38 25.74 -7.45
C THR A 481 -3.66 24.94 -7.55
N ARG A 482 -3.81 24.19 -8.66
CA ARG A 482 -4.87 23.21 -8.87
C ARG A 482 -4.30 22.03 -9.64
N ASP A 483 -4.61 20.83 -9.18
CA ASP A 483 -4.30 19.60 -9.88
C ASP A 483 -5.57 18.83 -10.17
N ILE A 484 -5.71 18.37 -11.40
CA ILE A 484 -6.81 17.53 -11.86
C ILE A 484 -6.21 16.21 -12.35
N ARG A 485 -6.79 15.09 -11.92
CA ARG A 485 -6.40 13.73 -12.29
C ARG A 485 -7.62 12.95 -12.74
N GLU A 486 -7.51 12.27 -13.87
CA GLU A 486 -8.50 11.32 -14.35
C GLU A 486 -7.81 9.99 -14.66
N GLU A 487 -8.21 8.92 -13.99
CA GLU A 487 -7.73 7.57 -14.24
C GLU A 487 -8.87 6.69 -14.72
N VAL A 488 -8.63 5.95 -15.79
CA VAL A 488 -9.57 4.95 -16.32
C VAL A 488 -8.81 3.66 -16.56
N TRP A 489 -9.18 2.64 -15.80
CA TRP A 489 -8.74 1.27 -16.01
C TRP A 489 -9.88 0.47 -16.62
N SER A 490 -9.58 -0.48 -17.51
CA SER A 490 -10.57 -1.39 -18.06
C SER A 490 -10.07 -2.81 -18.15
N ILE A 491 -10.97 -3.78 -18.03
CA ILE A 491 -10.71 -5.19 -18.27
C ILE A 491 -12.01 -5.92 -18.67
N THR A 492 -11.92 -6.98 -19.46
CA THR A 492 -13.02 -7.93 -19.69
C THR A 492 -12.99 -9.05 -18.65
N LEU A 493 -14.03 -9.88 -18.58
CA LEU A 493 -14.15 -10.90 -17.53
C LEU A 493 -13.18 -12.08 -17.70
N ASP A 494 -12.71 -12.35 -18.93
CA ASP A 494 -12.00 -13.59 -19.26
C ASP A 494 -10.75 -13.44 -20.14
N ASP A 495 -10.48 -12.26 -20.71
CA ASP A 495 -9.25 -11.98 -21.45
C ASP A 495 -8.27 -11.09 -20.64
N PRO A 496 -7.15 -11.65 -20.13
CA PRO A 496 -6.19 -10.88 -19.36
C PRO A 496 -5.40 -9.88 -20.21
N LEU A 497 -5.41 -10.04 -21.55
CA LEU A 497 -4.76 -9.12 -22.48
C LEU A 497 -5.63 -7.89 -22.79
N SER A 498 -6.88 -7.89 -22.33
CA SER A 498 -7.81 -6.76 -22.47
C SER A 498 -7.56 -5.62 -21.47
N VAL A 499 -6.61 -5.79 -20.53
CA VAL A 499 -6.32 -4.77 -19.53
C VAL A 499 -5.76 -3.51 -20.20
N THR A 500 -6.42 -2.38 -19.94
CA THR A 500 -5.92 -1.07 -20.36
C THR A 500 -6.01 -0.06 -19.23
N ALA A 501 -5.18 0.97 -19.32
CA ALA A 501 -5.20 2.10 -18.42
C ALA A 501 -4.87 3.38 -19.16
N ARG A 502 -5.56 4.45 -18.77
CA ARG A 502 -5.30 5.83 -19.21
C ARG A 502 -5.36 6.74 -18.00
N ILE A 503 -4.28 7.48 -17.76
CA ILE A 503 -4.18 8.43 -16.66
C ILE A 503 -3.85 9.80 -17.24
N GLU A 504 -4.68 10.78 -16.95
CA GLU A 504 -4.53 12.17 -17.36
C GLU A 504 -4.30 13.04 -16.14
N TRP A 505 -3.29 13.90 -16.21
CA TRP A 505 -3.03 14.93 -15.21
C TRP A 505 -3.04 16.31 -15.86
N THR A 506 -3.70 17.26 -15.21
CA THR A 506 -3.52 18.69 -15.46
C THR A 506 -3.01 19.34 -14.18
N CYS A 507 -1.78 19.85 -14.20
CA CYS A 507 -1.24 20.64 -13.09
C CYS A 507 -1.27 22.12 -13.48
N MET A 508 -1.84 22.96 -12.63
CA MET A 508 -1.95 24.40 -12.83
C MET A 508 -1.27 25.14 -11.68
N THR A 509 -0.53 26.18 -12.03
CA THR A 509 0.06 27.11 -11.07
C THR A 509 -0.07 28.52 -11.62
N GLU A 510 -0.58 29.43 -10.80
CA GLU A 510 -0.82 30.81 -11.23
C GLU A 510 -0.59 31.85 -10.13
N ARG A 511 -0.20 33.03 -10.57
CA ARG A 511 -0.13 34.29 -9.82
C ARG A 511 -0.55 35.42 -10.77
N GLU A 512 -0.86 36.60 -10.24
CA GLU A 512 -1.19 37.77 -11.07
C GLU A 512 -0.13 37.98 -12.17
N GLY A 513 -0.55 37.97 -13.44
CA GLY A 513 0.31 38.17 -14.61
C GLY A 513 1.17 36.97 -15.03
N TRP A 514 1.02 35.80 -14.41
CA TRP A 514 1.76 34.59 -14.76
C TRP A 514 0.94 33.32 -14.53
N GLN A 515 0.81 32.50 -15.56
CA GLN A 515 0.21 31.18 -15.45
C GLN A 515 1.08 30.13 -16.15
N ALA A 516 1.21 28.98 -15.51
CA ALA A 516 1.81 27.80 -16.07
C ALA A 516 0.90 26.59 -15.88
N ARG A 517 0.82 25.76 -16.92
CA ARG A 517 0.03 24.53 -16.92
C ARG A 517 0.81 23.41 -17.59
N THR A 518 0.76 22.22 -17.02
CA THR A 518 1.17 20.99 -17.72
C THR A 518 -0.02 20.06 -17.88
N HIS A 519 -0.04 19.33 -18.99
CA HIS A 519 -1.01 18.30 -19.30
C HIS A 519 -0.25 17.03 -19.67
N ILE A 520 -0.51 15.96 -18.93
CA ILE A 520 0.19 14.68 -19.05
C ILE A 520 -0.84 13.60 -19.33
N VAL A 521 -0.57 12.75 -20.31
CA VAL A 521 -1.38 11.58 -20.62
C VAL A 521 -0.46 10.36 -20.64
N SER A 522 -0.72 9.40 -19.75
CA SER A 522 -0.01 8.13 -19.68
C SER A 522 -0.95 6.98 -20.01
N THR A 523 -0.49 5.99 -20.78
CA THR A 523 -1.28 4.80 -21.13
C THR A 523 -0.52 3.51 -20.88
N LEU A 524 -1.24 2.45 -20.54
CA LEU A 524 -0.74 1.08 -20.46
C LEU A 524 -1.72 0.13 -21.12
N SER A 525 -1.19 -0.82 -21.87
CA SER A 525 -1.86 -2.03 -22.33
C SER A 525 -0.85 -3.18 -22.38
N CYS A 526 -1.26 -4.36 -22.82
CA CYS A 526 -0.34 -5.48 -22.93
C CYS A 526 -0.66 -6.41 -24.10
N THR A 527 0.33 -7.24 -24.42
CA THR A 527 0.19 -8.48 -25.17
C THR A 527 0.59 -9.64 -24.25
N ALA A 528 0.54 -10.87 -24.77
CA ALA A 528 1.05 -12.02 -24.04
C ALA A 528 2.56 -11.91 -23.73
N ALA A 529 3.32 -11.14 -24.52
CA ALA A 529 4.77 -11.07 -24.42
C ALA A 529 5.29 -9.73 -23.87
N GLU A 530 4.53 -8.65 -23.95
CA GLU A 530 5.02 -7.29 -23.68
C GLU A 530 3.97 -6.41 -22.99
N TRP A 531 4.42 -5.56 -22.09
CA TRP A 531 3.72 -4.33 -21.70
C TRP A 531 3.93 -3.26 -22.78
N VAL A 532 2.88 -2.56 -23.16
CA VAL A 532 2.91 -1.46 -24.14
C VAL A 532 2.52 -0.18 -23.42
N ILE A 533 3.45 0.77 -23.35
CA ILE A 533 3.28 2.01 -22.57
C ILE A 533 3.52 3.24 -23.42
N SER A 534 2.82 4.33 -23.09
CA SER A 534 3.08 5.65 -23.67
C SER A 534 2.92 6.76 -22.66
N GLU A 535 3.60 7.88 -22.91
CA GLU A 535 3.45 9.11 -22.15
C GLU A 535 3.55 10.31 -23.09
N ARG A 536 2.63 11.26 -22.96
CA ARG A 536 2.68 12.56 -23.61
C ARG A 536 2.63 13.67 -22.57
N ILE A 537 3.53 14.64 -22.68
CA ILE A 537 3.57 15.84 -21.85
C ILE A 537 3.43 17.07 -22.73
N GLU A 538 2.57 18.00 -22.35
CA GLU A 538 2.37 19.29 -22.99
C GLU A 538 2.47 20.38 -21.92
N ALA A 539 3.27 21.42 -22.14
CA ALA A 539 3.41 22.55 -21.21
C ALA A 539 2.98 23.86 -21.86
N PHE A 540 2.29 24.69 -21.08
CA PHE A 540 1.68 25.93 -21.51
C PHE A 540 2.06 27.06 -20.57
N ARG A 541 2.45 28.19 -21.14
CA ARG A 541 2.67 29.46 -20.44
C ARG A 541 1.63 30.47 -20.92
N ASP A 542 0.86 31.04 -20.01
CA ASP A 542 -0.15 32.06 -20.32
C ASP A 542 -1.08 31.63 -21.48
N GLY A 543 -1.49 30.35 -21.45
CA GLY A 543 -2.31 29.70 -22.47
C GLY A 543 -1.61 29.28 -23.77
N ARG A 544 -0.34 29.64 -23.99
CA ARG A 544 0.43 29.27 -25.19
C ARG A 544 1.27 28.03 -24.95
N SER A 545 1.22 27.06 -25.86
CA SER A 545 2.09 25.88 -25.80
C SER A 545 3.55 26.29 -25.99
N ILE A 546 4.42 25.82 -25.09
CA ILE A 546 5.87 26.07 -25.12
C ILE A 546 6.69 24.78 -25.22
N PHE A 547 6.06 23.62 -25.00
CA PHE A 547 6.73 22.31 -25.01
C PHE A 547 5.73 21.20 -25.29
N SER A 548 6.16 20.19 -26.04
CA SER A 548 5.43 18.94 -26.22
C SER A 548 6.42 17.79 -26.45
N ARG A 549 6.19 16.66 -25.79
CA ARG A 549 6.98 15.43 -25.94
C ARG A 549 6.06 14.22 -25.83
N GLU A 550 6.28 13.23 -26.70
CA GLU A 550 5.62 11.92 -26.62
C GLU A 550 6.68 10.82 -26.63
N ARG A 551 6.51 9.82 -25.75
CA ARG A 551 7.37 8.65 -25.61
C ARG A 551 6.52 7.39 -25.65
N LYS A 552 7.06 6.33 -26.25
CA LYS A 552 6.45 5.00 -26.33
C LYS A 552 7.52 3.94 -26.07
N ALA A 553 7.14 2.88 -25.37
CA ALA A 553 8.01 1.74 -25.17
C ALA A 553 7.19 0.45 -25.12
N SER A 554 7.81 -0.65 -25.55
CA SER A 554 7.37 -2.01 -25.24
C SER A 554 8.39 -2.65 -24.32
N VAL A 555 7.93 -3.28 -23.25
CA VAL A 555 8.80 -3.96 -22.27
C VAL A 555 8.35 -5.41 -22.16
N ARG A 556 9.26 -6.36 -22.38
CA ARG A 556 8.96 -7.79 -22.31
C ARG A 556 8.46 -8.17 -20.91
N ARG A 557 7.42 -9.01 -20.85
CA ARG A 557 6.93 -9.63 -19.61
C ARG A 557 7.91 -10.73 -19.18
N ASP A 558 8.31 -10.71 -17.92
CA ASP A 558 9.33 -11.60 -17.36
C ASP A 558 8.79 -12.31 -16.11
N HIS A 559 8.14 -13.46 -16.30
CA HIS A 559 7.40 -14.19 -15.26
C HIS A 559 6.33 -13.34 -14.55
N MET A 560 5.65 -12.50 -15.33
CA MET A 560 4.61 -11.56 -14.90
C MET A 560 3.39 -11.63 -15.78
#